data_AF-A0A0L6W6T5-F1
#
_entry.id   AF-A0A0L6W6T5-F1
#
_cell.length_a   1.000
_cell.length_b   1.000
_cell.length_c   1.000
_cell.angle_alpha   90.00
_cell.angle_beta   90.00
_cell.angle_gamma   90.00
#
_symmetry.space_group_name_H-M   'P 1'
#
loop_
_entity.id
_entity.type
_entity.pdbx_description
1 polymer ?
#
loop_
_entity_poly.entity_id
_entity_poly.type
_entity_poly.pdbx_seq_one_letter_code
_entity_poly.pdbx_strand_id
1 'polypeptide(L)'
;MKYDKVLLAHGSGGKLSHDLVREVFLPAFGNKALNRLDDRAEVSVPGTRLAFSTDSFVVNPIFFAGGDIGKLAVCGTVNDLAMGGAQPLYLSVGFIIEEGLEMDILKKIVASMQAAAREAGVDIVTGDTKVVEKGSADKLFINTAGIGIVEEGIHISGHNAKPGDKVIINGFIGDHGMAVMAERQGLSFQSGIASDCAPLNKLVAKMLEVTRDIRVLRDPTRGGVATTLNEIAGQSSVGIVLHEKELPIRDEVMAACEFLGFDPLYVANEGKLLAIVPAEKAEDILAVMQGEKYGENAAIIGEVVSDHPGKVVLKTAVGGRRIVDMLVGEQLPRIC
;
A
#
# COMPACT_ATOMS: atom_id res chain seq x y z
N MET A 1 -1.25 25.62 -8.88
CA MET A 1 -1.89 25.20 -7.62
C MET A 1 -3.18 25.96 -7.35
N LYS A 2 -4.22 25.22 -6.94
CA LYS A 2 -5.54 25.75 -6.60
C LYS A 2 -5.65 26.26 -5.14
N TYR A 3 -4.65 25.98 -4.30
CA TYR A 3 -4.63 26.29 -2.87
C TYR A 3 -3.30 26.95 -2.46
N ASP A 4 -3.36 27.97 -1.59
CA ASP A 4 -2.18 28.73 -1.12
C ASP A 4 -1.52 28.14 0.14
N LYS A 5 -2.08 27.06 0.71
CA LYS A 5 -1.62 26.40 1.94
C LYS A 5 -1.67 24.89 1.81
N VAL A 6 -0.78 24.20 2.53
CA VAL A 6 -0.82 22.74 2.65
C VAL A 6 -2.00 22.34 3.54
N LEU A 7 -2.93 21.57 2.98
CA LEU A 7 -4.06 20.95 3.67
C LEU A 7 -3.75 19.48 3.99
N LEU A 8 -4.46 18.90 4.97
CA LEU A 8 -4.38 17.46 5.29
C LEU A 8 -4.69 16.57 4.08
N ALA A 9 -5.61 16.98 3.21
CA ALA A 9 -5.93 16.28 1.97
C ALA A 9 -4.76 16.17 0.97
N HIS A 10 -3.68 16.94 1.12
CA HIS A 10 -2.46 16.70 0.33
C HIS A 10 -1.66 15.48 0.81
N GLY A 11 -1.96 14.93 1.99
CA GLY A 11 -1.35 13.70 2.54
C GLY A 11 -2.23 12.46 2.42
N SER A 12 -3.42 12.54 1.80
CA SER A 12 -4.42 11.46 1.81
C SER A 12 -4.20 10.36 0.76
N GLY A 13 -3.20 10.49 -0.11
CA GLY A 13 -2.92 9.58 -1.24
C GLY A 13 -3.85 9.81 -2.45
N GLY A 14 -4.86 10.67 -2.32
CA GLY A 14 -5.80 10.95 -3.40
C GLY A 14 -5.30 11.98 -4.42
N LYS A 15 -6.25 12.61 -5.11
CA LYS A 15 -6.01 13.59 -6.18
C LYS A 15 -5.18 14.78 -5.73
N LEU A 16 -5.45 15.33 -4.54
CA LEU A 16 -4.70 16.47 -4.02
C LEU A 16 -3.23 16.10 -3.72
N SER A 17 -2.97 14.88 -3.23
CA SER A 17 -1.61 14.37 -3.06
C SER A 17 -0.88 14.31 -4.41
N HIS A 18 -1.53 13.78 -5.44
CA HIS A 18 -0.98 13.72 -6.80
C HIS A 18 -0.70 15.11 -7.39
N ASP A 19 -1.63 16.05 -7.23
CA ASP A 19 -1.46 17.42 -7.70
C ASP A 19 -0.28 18.10 -6.98
N LEU A 20 -0.11 17.88 -5.67
CA LEU A 20 1.04 18.38 -4.91
C LEU A 20 2.37 17.83 -5.44
N VAL A 21 2.45 16.52 -5.67
CA VAL A 21 3.65 15.88 -6.24
C VAL A 21 3.98 16.44 -7.62
N ARG A 22 2.98 16.53 -8.50
CA ARG A 22 3.15 16.98 -9.88
C ARG A 22 3.49 18.46 -10.00
N GLU A 23 2.90 19.31 -9.16
CA GLU A 23 3.03 20.76 -9.26
C GLU A 23 4.16 21.34 -8.41
N VAL A 24 4.62 20.63 -7.37
CA VAL A 24 5.68 21.12 -6.45
C VAL A 24 6.94 20.29 -6.52
N PHE A 25 6.85 18.98 -6.24
CA PHE A 25 8.05 18.16 -6.05
C PHE A 25 8.71 17.75 -7.36
N LEU A 26 7.93 17.29 -8.35
CA LEU A 26 8.49 16.88 -9.64
C LEU A 26 9.19 18.01 -10.42
N PRO A 27 8.66 19.24 -10.48
CA PRO A 27 9.37 20.34 -11.14
C PRO A 27 10.73 20.66 -10.50
N ALA A 28 10.87 20.44 -9.19
CA ALA A 28 12.09 20.75 -8.45
C ALA A 28 13.10 19.58 -8.42
N PHE A 29 12.63 18.34 -8.29
CA PHE A 29 13.47 17.16 -8.02
C PHE A 29 13.44 16.10 -9.12
N GLY A 30 12.62 16.31 -10.15
CA GLY A 30 12.36 15.36 -11.23
C GLY A 30 13.63 14.84 -11.90
N ASN A 31 13.71 13.52 -12.04
CA ASN A 31 14.81 12.82 -12.67
C ASN A 31 14.30 11.47 -13.23
N LYS A 32 15.15 10.73 -13.94
CA LYS A 32 14.76 9.49 -14.62
C LYS A 32 14.07 8.47 -13.68
N ALA A 33 14.54 8.34 -12.44
CA ALA A 33 13.98 7.40 -11.48
C ALA A 33 12.68 7.95 -10.87
N LEU A 34 12.69 9.19 -10.38
CA LEU A 34 11.54 9.80 -9.70
C LEU A 34 10.33 10.02 -10.62
N ASN A 35 10.56 10.37 -11.88
CA ASN A 35 9.48 10.68 -12.84
C ASN A 35 8.60 9.47 -13.18
N ARG A 36 9.00 8.25 -12.77
CA ARG A 36 8.19 7.04 -12.96
C ARG A 36 7.01 6.97 -12.01
N LEU A 37 7.15 7.54 -10.81
CA LEU A 37 6.17 7.50 -9.73
C LEU A 37 5.67 6.08 -9.41
N ASP A 38 6.57 5.08 -9.50
CA ASP A 38 6.39 3.73 -8.94
C ASP A 38 6.53 3.77 -7.39
N ASP A 39 6.21 2.71 -6.65
CA ASP A 39 6.38 2.64 -5.17
C ASP A 39 7.84 2.79 -4.72
N ARG A 40 8.77 2.59 -5.65
CA ARG A 40 10.21 2.68 -5.44
C ARG A 40 10.91 3.44 -6.57
N ALA A 41 12.11 3.91 -6.29
CA ALA A 41 13.08 4.21 -7.34
C ALA A 41 13.84 2.93 -7.73
N GLU A 42 14.08 2.73 -9.02
CA GLU A 42 15.06 1.76 -9.51
C GLU A 42 16.32 2.52 -9.93
N VAL A 43 17.45 2.21 -9.29
CA VAL A 43 18.75 2.82 -9.57
C VAL A 43 19.76 1.74 -9.93
N SER A 44 20.56 1.99 -10.98
CA SER A 44 21.54 1.02 -11.45
C SER A 44 22.92 1.34 -10.89
N VAL A 45 23.52 0.36 -10.23
CA VAL A 45 24.96 0.33 -9.89
C VAL A 45 25.64 -0.73 -10.76
N PRO A 46 26.96 -0.67 -10.99
CA PRO A 46 27.64 -1.65 -11.83
C PRO A 46 27.31 -3.10 -11.42
N GLY A 47 26.64 -3.84 -12.31
CA GLY A 47 26.26 -5.23 -12.11
C GLY A 47 25.00 -5.48 -11.25
N THR A 48 24.26 -4.46 -10.80
CA THR A 48 23.06 -4.65 -9.97
C THR A 48 22.02 -3.55 -10.15
N ARG A 49 20.74 -3.93 -10.19
CA ARG A 49 19.60 -3.01 -10.13
C ARG A 49 19.09 -2.96 -8.69
N LEU A 50 19.17 -1.79 -8.07
CA LEU A 50 18.71 -1.56 -6.71
C LEU A 50 17.31 -0.94 -6.74
N ALA A 51 16.41 -1.48 -5.93
CA ALA A 51 15.19 -0.81 -5.54
C ALA A 51 15.45 0.01 -4.28
N PHE A 52 14.95 1.24 -4.24
CA PHE A 52 15.06 2.13 -3.08
C PHE A 52 13.71 2.79 -2.83
N SER A 53 13.14 2.57 -1.63
CA SER A 53 11.91 3.22 -1.18
C SER A 53 12.11 3.92 0.16
N THR A 54 11.22 4.84 0.48
CA THR A 54 11.06 5.42 1.81
C THR A 54 9.61 5.80 2.06
N ASP A 55 9.16 5.59 3.30
CA ASP A 55 7.87 6.09 3.75
C ASP A 55 7.93 6.61 5.18
N SER A 56 6.99 7.49 5.53
CA SER A 56 6.85 8.06 6.87
C SER A 56 5.49 7.74 7.44
N PHE A 57 5.51 7.16 8.63
CA PHE A 57 4.36 6.60 9.32
C PHE A 57 3.91 7.54 10.42
N VAL A 58 2.66 7.94 10.35
CA VAL A 58 2.04 8.93 11.24
C VAL A 58 0.71 8.44 11.80
N VAL A 59 0.46 7.12 11.72
CA VAL A 59 -0.77 6.48 12.18
C VAL A 59 -1.17 6.91 13.60
N ASN A 60 -2.46 7.12 13.76
CA ASN A 60 -3.07 7.37 15.06
C ASN A 60 -4.29 6.46 15.21
N PRO A 61 -4.48 5.74 16.33
CA PRO A 61 -3.54 5.55 17.42
C PRO A 61 -2.28 4.78 16.99
N ILE A 62 -1.22 4.90 17.78
CA ILE A 62 0.06 4.21 17.53
C ILE A 62 0.01 2.70 17.79
N PHE A 63 -1.03 2.21 18.48
CA PHE A 63 -1.37 0.80 18.64
C PHE A 63 -2.83 0.60 18.22
N PHE A 64 -3.11 -0.49 17.52
CA PHE A 64 -4.45 -0.85 17.05
C PHE A 64 -4.57 -2.38 16.96
N ALA A 65 -5.79 -2.88 16.79
CA ALA A 65 -5.98 -4.31 16.59
C ALA A 65 -5.18 -4.78 15.36
N GLY A 66 -4.34 -5.81 15.50
CA GLY A 66 -3.52 -6.37 14.43
C GLY A 66 -2.14 -5.71 14.18
N GLY A 67 -1.84 -4.58 14.81
CA GLY A 67 -0.56 -3.92 14.60
C GLY A 67 -0.29 -2.66 15.43
N ASP A 68 0.80 -2.00 15.09
CA ASP A 68 1.25 -0.74 15.67
C ASP A 68 2.11 0.01 14.64
N ILE A 69 2.43 1.27 14.93
CA ILE A 69 3.26 2.13 14.06
C ILE A 69 4.63 1.50 13.73
N GLY A 70 5.20 0.68 14.62
CA GLY A 70 6.48 0.02 14.40
C GLY A 70 6.36 -1.13 13.39
N LYS A 71 5.39 -2.02 13.60
CA LYS A 71 5.08 -3.09 12.63
C LYS A 71 4.78 -2.50 11.25
N LEU A 72 3.96 -1.46 11.23
CA LEU A 72 3.58 -0.73 10.03
C LEU A 72 4.79 -0.16 9.29
N ALA A 73 5.70 0.50 10.01
CA ALA A 73 6.88 1.10 9.42
C ALA A 73 7.76 0.08 8.69
N VAL A 74 7.93 -1.11 9.28
CA VAL A 74 8.69 -2.17 8.63
C VAL A 74 7.93 -2.76 7.44
N CYS A 75 6.64 -3.09 7.61
CA CYS A 75 5.86 -3.77 6.58
C CYS A 75 5.67 -2.89 5.34
N GLY A 76 5.29 -1.62 5.51
CA GLY A 76 5.08 -0.70 4.38
C GLY A 76 6.32 -0.56 3.49
N THR A 77 7.48 -0.25 4.08
CA THR A 77 8.71 -0.12 3.29
C THR A 77 9.19 -1.44 2.69
N VAL A 78 8.97 -2.58 3.35
CA VAL A 78 9.23 -3.91 2.79
C VAL A 78 8.31 -4.18 1.59
N ASN A 79 7.05 -3.77 1.69
CA ASN A 79 6.03 -3.97 0.65
C ASN A 79 6.35 -3.12 -0.58
N ASP A 80 6.68 -1.84 -0.44
CA ASP A 80 7.10 -0.98 -1.57
C ASP A 80 8.23 -1.60 -2.41
N LEU A 81 9.24 -2.17 -1.73
CA LEU A 81 10.36 -2.84 -2.39
C LEU A 81 9.87 -4.11 -3.11
N ALA A 82 9.02 -4.90 -2.45
CA ALA A 82 8.44 -6.10 -3.02
C ALA A 82 7.52 -5.77 -4.23
N MET A 83 6.81 -4.65 -4.24
CA MET A 83 5.98 -4.22 -5.37
C MET A 83 6.83 -3.92 -6.61
N GLY A 84 8.12 -3.56 -6.43
CA GLY A 84 9.10 -3.51 -7.50
C GLY A 84 9.62 -4.87 -7.99
N GLY A 85 9.19 -5.98 -7.39
CA GLY A 85 9.76 -7.31 -7.56
C GLY A 85 11.16 -7.45 -6.96
N ALA A 86 11.56 -6.54 -6.07
CA ALA A 86 12.86 -6.60 -5.43
C ALA A 86 12.86 -7.60 -4.26
N GLN A 87 14.01 -8.20 -4.00
CA GLN A 87 14.31 -8.82 -2.72
C GLN A 87 14.75 -7.72 -1.74
N PRO A 88 13.96 -7.38 -0.70
CA PRO A 88 14.38 -6.42 0.32
C PRO A 88 15.59 -6.97 1.09
N LEU A 89 16.57 -6.12 1.38
CA LEU A 89 17.79 -6.50 2.11
C LEU A 89 17.91 -5.78 3.45
N TYR A 90 17.86 -4.45 3.40
CA TYR A 90 18.19 -3.61 4.55
C TYR A 90 17.22 -2.44 4.67
N LEU A 91 16.94 -2.07 5.92
CA LEU A 91 16.18 -0.88 6.28
C LEU A 91 17.03 0.10 7.10
N SER A 92 16.76 1.40 6.95
CA SER A 92 17.09 2.43 7.93
C SER A 92 15.84 2.82 8.72
N VAL A 93 16.03 3.39 9.91
CA VAL A 93 14.92 3.95 10.70
C VAL A 93 15.25 5.34 11.26
N GLY A 94 14.36 6.31 11.06
CA GLY A 94 14.41 7.63 11.67
C GLY A 94 13.24 7.84 12.62
N PHE A 95 13.50 8.12 13.89
CA PHE A 95 12.46 8.41 14.88
C PHE A 95 12.34 9.91 15.16
N ILE A 96 11.11 10.42 15.17
CA ILE A 96 10.76 11.74 15.72
C ILE A 96 9.83 11.51 16.90
N ILE A 97 10.33 11.77 18.11
CA ILE A 97 9.69 11.42 19.37
C ILE A 97 9.28 12.70 20.10
N GLU A 98 8.03 12.78 20.55
CA GLU A 98 7.57 13.88 21.40
C GLU A 98 8.15 13.75 22.82
N GLU A 99 8.62 14.86 23.40
CA GLU A 99 9.01 14.93 24.81
C GLU A 99 7.86 14.47 25.72
N GLY A 100 8.16 13.53 26.61
CA GLY A 100 7.18 12.98 27.55
C GLY A 100 6.51 11.69 27.08
N LEU A 101 6.83 11.16 25.89
CA LEU A 101 6.43 9.80 25.50
C LEU A 101 6.95 8.78 26.52
N GLU A 102 6.08 7.89 27.00
CA GLU A 102 6.48 6.85 27.94
C GLU A 102 7.51 5.89 27.30
N MET A 103 8.59 5.63 28.02
CA MET A 103 9.66 4.76 27.55
C MET A 103 9.18 3.34 27.23
N ASP A 104 8.18 2.84 27.96
CA ASP A 104 7.64 1.50 27.72
C ASP A 104 6.79 1.42 26.44
N ILE A 105 6.19 2.53 25.99
CA ILE A 105 5.58 2.62 24.67
C ILE A 105 6.65 2.46 23.59
N LEU A 106 7.74 3.23 23.69
CA LEU A 106 8.84 3.17 22.72
C LEU A 106 9.46 1.77 22.65
N LYS A 107 9.72 1.13 23.79
CA LYS A 107 10.25 -0.24 23.84
C LYS A 107 9.35 -1.25 23.14
N LYS A 108 8.03 -1.15 23.33
CA LYS A 108 7.05 -2.05 22.67
C LYS A 108 7.08 -1.86 21.14
N ILE A 109 7.13 -0.63 20.67
CA ILE A 109 7.18 -0.29 19.25
C ILE A 109 8.48 -0.84 18.63
N VAL A 110 9.64 -0.60 19.27
CA VAL A 110 10.93 -1.12 18.79
C VAL A 110 10.94 -2.66 18.77
N ALA A 111 10.36 -3.32 19.78
CA ALA A 111 10.23 -4.77 19.78
C ALA A 111 9.33 -5.28 18.63
N SER A 112 8.26 -4.55 18.31
CA SER A 112 7.38 -4.84 17.18
C SER A 112 8.08 -4.70 15.84
N MET A 113 8.86 -3.63 15.65
CA MET A 113 9.73 -3.45 14.48
C MET A 113 10.72 -4.62 14.33
N GLN A 114 11.37 -5.03 15.42
CA GLN A 114 12.28 -6.16 15.40
C GLN A 114 11.57 -7.46 14.95
N ALA A 115 10.36 -7.71 15.47
CA ALA A 115 9.58 -8.89 15.09
C ALA A 115 9.20 -8.87 13.61
N ALA A 116 8.71 -7.73 13.10
CA ALA A 116 8.34 -7.56 11.69
C ALA A 116 9.56 -7.71 10.75
N ALA A 117 10.72 -7.14 11.13
CA ALA A 117 11.95 -7.24 10.34
C ALA A 117 12.43 -8.70 10.26
N ARG A 118 12.38 -9.44 11.37
CA ARG A 118 12.68 -10.87 11.40
C ARG A 118 11.71 -11.69 10.55
N GLU A 119 10.42 -11.36 10.59
CA GLU A 119 9.43 -12.04 9.76
C GLU A 119 9.68 -11.80 8.27
N ALA A 120 10.01 -10.56 7.88
CA ALA A 120 10.37 -10.20 6.50
C ALA A 120 11.74 -10.76 6.07
N GLY A 121 12.63 -11.06 7.02
CA GLY A 121 13.99 -11.51 6.74
C GLY A 121 14.92 -10.36 6.32
N VAL A 122 14.72 -9.17 6.89
CA VAL A 122 15.51 -7.95 6.64
C VAL A 122 16.18 -7.46 7.92
N ASP A 123 17.29 -6.75 7.78
CA ASP A 123 17.96 -6.11 8.91
C ASP A 123 17.73 -4.60 8.91
N ILE A 124 17.48 -4.04 10.09
CA ILE A 124 17.54 -2.59 10.32
C ILE A 124 18.99 -2.24 10.65
N VAL A 125 19.70 -1.62 9.71
CA VAL A 125 21.17 -1.50 9.75
C VAL A 125 21.70 -0.11 10.14
N THR A 126 20.84 0.90 10.14
CA THR A 126 21.20 2.26 10.52
C THR A 126 19.96 3.03 11.00
N GLY A 127 20.17 4.14 11.70
CA GLY A 127 19.06 4.99 12.09
C GLY A 127 19.45 6.32 12.72
N ASP A 128 18.43 7.13 12.97
CA ASP A 128 18.52 8.43 13.61
C ASP A 128 17.40 8.60 14.65
N THR A 129 17.64 9.44 15.65
CA THR A 129 16.62 9.77 16.65
C THR A 129 16.63 11.27 16.91
N LYS A 130 15.44 11.86 16.91
CA LYS A 130 15.17 13.23 17.33
C LYS A 130 14.06 13.24 18.36
N VAL A 131 14.28 14.03 19.42
CA VAL A 131 13.25 14.33 20.41
C VAL A 131 12.86 15.80 20.21
N VAL A 132 11.57 16.07 20.05
CA VAL A 132 11.01 17.41 19.87
C VAL A 132 10.23 17.82 21.10
N GLU A 133 10.01 19.12 21.28
CA GLU A 133 9.26 19.64 22.40
C GLU A 133 7.82 19.09 22.43
N LYS A 134 7.23 19.05 23.61
CA LYS A 134 5.83 18.68 23.78
C LYS A 134 4.90 19.56 22.91
N GLY A 135 4.02 18.92 22.15
CA GLY A 135 3.10 19.55 21.19
C GLY A 135 3.66 19.76 19.79
N SER A 136 4.96 19.51 19.55
CA SER A 136 5.60 19.66 18.23
C SER A 136 5.44 18.42 17.34
N ALA A 137 5.16 17.26 17.92
CA ALA A 137 4.75 16.03 17.24
C ALA A 137 3.64 15.36 18.05
N ASP A 138 2.76 14.58 17.42
CA ASP A 138 1.79 13.77 18.17
C ASP A 138 2.40 12.41 18.50
N LYS A 139 3.03 12.32 19.69
CA LYS A 139 3.67 11.14 20.27
C LYS A 139 4.92 10.64 19.54
N LEU A 140 4.74 10.05 18.35
CA LEU A 140 5.80 9.36 17.63
C LEU A 140 5.52 9.34 16.13
N PHE A 141 6.50 9.76 15.33
CA PHE A 141 6.56 9.50 13.89
C PHE A 141 7.80 8.67 13.58
N ILE A 142 7.66 7.77 12.60
CA ILE A 142 8.75 6.89 12.15
C ILE A 142 8.91 7.08 10.66
N ASN A 143 10.13 7.32 10.20
CA ASN A 143 10.50 7.14 8.80
C ASN A 143 11.30 5.85 8.66
N THR A 144 11.01 5.07 7.64
CA THR A 144 11.87 3.97 7.21
C THR A 144 12.23 4.18 5.76
N ALA A 145 13.47 3.86 5.42
CA ALA A 145 13.91 3.73 4.04
C ALA A 145 14.50 2.34 3.86
N GLY A 146 14.35 1.77 2.66
CA GLY A 146 14.72 0.39 2.42
C GLY A 146 15.40 0.23 1.08
N ILE A 147 16.39 -0.65 1.02
CA ILE A 147 17.04 -1.06 -0.22
C ILE A 147 16.84 -2.54 -0.48
N GLY A 148 16.66 -2.88 -1.75
CA GLY A 148 16.55 -4.24 -2.24
C GLY A 148 17.21 -4.43 -3.59
N ILE A 149 17.35 -5.69 -4.01
CA ILE A 149 17.90 -6.04 -5.33
C ILE A 149 16.76 -6.49 -6.24
N VAL A 150 16.70 -5.93 -7.44
CA VAL A 150 15.81 -6.40 -8.51
C VAL A 150 16.60 -7.36 -9.40
N GLU A 151 16.21 -8.63 -9.41
CA GLU A 151 16.87 -9.64 -10.24
C GLU A 151 16.67 -9.39 -11.74
N GLU A 152 17.56 -9.93 -12.58
CA GLU A 152 17.48 -9.80 -14.04
C GLU A 152 16.16 -10.38 -14.60
N GLY A 153 15.59 -9.73 -15.62
CA GLY A 153 14.34 -10.17 -16.25
C GLY A 153 13.06 -9.85 -15.47
N ILE A 154 13.14 -9.21 -14.30
CA ILE A 154 11.99 -8.63 -13.60
C ILE A 154 11.80 -7.19 -14.03
N HIS A 155 10.63 -6.89 -14.59
CA HIS A 155 10.26 -5.57 -15.09
C HIS A 155 8.85 -5.21 -14.63
N ILE A 156 8.62 -5.19 -13.32
CA ILE A 156 7.32 -4.82 -12.74
C ILE A 156 7.23 -3.28 -12.64
N SER A 157 6.12 -2.71 -13.09
CA SER A 157 5.92 -1.26 -13.11
C SER A 157 4.47 -0.90 -13.38
N GLY A 158 3.95 0.18 -12.78
CA GLY A 158 2.56 0.61 -13.00
C GLY A 158 2.22 1.03 -14.44
N HIS A 159 3.23 1.16 -15.31
CA HIS A 159 3.12 1.45 -16.75
C HIS A 159 2.96 0.22 -17.64
N ASN A 160 2.96 -1.00 -17.07
CA ASN A 160 3.09 -2.22 -17.87
C ASN A 160 1.79 -3.02 -18.07
N ALA A 161 0.66 -2.55 -17.54
CA ALA A 161 -0.63 -3.22 -17.69
C ALA A 161 -1.09 -3.19 -19.16
N LYS A 162 -1.67 -4.30 -19.64
CA LYS A 162 -2.12 -4.45 -21.02
C LYS A 162 -3.55 -5.00 -21.08
N PRO A 163 -4.34 -4.61 -22.09
CA PRO A 163 -5.66 -5.22 -22.30
C PRO A 163 -5.58 -6.74 -22.35
N GLY A 164 -6.48 -7.40 -21.61
CA GLY A 164 -6.51 -8.86 -21.44
C GLY A 164 -5.85 -9.34 -20.14
N ASP A 165 -4.97 -8.56 -19.51
CA ASP A 165 -4.39 -8.93 -18.21
C ASP A 165 -5.49 -9.02 -17.12
N LYS A 166 -5.27 -9.87 -16.12
CA LYS A 166 -6.17 -10.05 -14.98
C LYS A 166 -5.69 -9.29 -13.76
N VAL A 167 -6.64 -8.77 -12.98
CA VAL A 167 -6.38 -8.05 -11.73
C VAL A 167 -6.67 -8.97 -10.56
N ILE A 168 -5.67 -9.21 -9.71
CA ILE A 168 -5.74 -10.08 -8.54
C ILE A 168 -5.46 -9.26 -7.29
N ILE A 169 -6.17 -9.55 -6.20
CA ILE A 169 -5.81 -9.09 -4.85
C ILE A 169 -5.49 -10.29 -3.98
N ASN A 170 -4.58 -10.16 -3.02
CA ASN A 170 -4.18 -11.26 -2.13
C ASN A 170 -5.10 -11.52 -0.93
N GLY A 171 -6.17 -10.75 -0.73
CA GLY A 171 -7.06 -10.95 0.40
C GLY A 171 -8.11 -9.87 0.55
N PHE A 172 -8.77 -9.87 1.72
CA PHE A 172 -9.88 -8.98 2.02
C PHE A 172 -9.53 -7.49 1.89
N ILE A 173 -10.47 -6.64 1.50
CA ILE A 173 -10.25 -5.20 1.34
C ILE A 173 -10.76 -4.45 2.57
N GLY A 174 -9.99 -3.47 3.06
CA GLY A 174 -10.42 -2.47 4.04
C GLY A 174 -10.17 -2.83 5.51
N ASP A 175 -9.52 -3.98 5.79
CA ASP A 175 -9.27 -4.47 7.15
C ASP A 175 -8.50 -3.44 8.01
N HIS A 176 -7.36 -2.93 7.51
CA HIS A 176 -6.53 -1.98 8.25
C HIS A 176 -7.26 -0.68 8.57
N GLY A 177 -7.83 -0.03 7.55
CA GLY A 177 -8.49 1.24 7.79
C GLY A 177 -9.66 1.14 8.77
N MET A 178 -10.42 0.04 8.73
CA MET A 178 -11.51 -0.19 9.69
C MET A 178 -11.01 -0.56 11.09
N ALA A 179 -9.92 -1.32 11.22
CA ALA A 179 -9.31 -1.61 12.52
C ALA A 179 -8.84 -0.33 13.24
N VAL A 180 -8.17 0.58 12.51
CA VAL A 180 -7.71 1.87 13.07
C VAL A 180 -8.91 2.76 13.43
N MET A 181 -9.96 2.80 12.61
CA MET A 181 -11.17 3.58 12.89
C MET A 181 -11.97 3.05 14.07
N ALA A 182 -12.05 1.72 14.22
CA ALA A 182 -12.69 1.09 15.36
C ALA A 182 -12.04 1.55 16.68
N GLU A 183 -10.70 1.51 16.74
CA GLU A 183 -9.95 1.96 17.92
C GLU A 183 -10.16 3.46 18.20
N ARG A 184 -10.14 4.32 17.17
CA ARG A 184 -10.34 5.77 17.33
C ARG A 184 -11.70 6.15 17.89
N GLN A 185 -12.75 5.50 17.42
CA GLN A 185 -14.12 5.83 17.79
C GLN A 185 -14.55 5.12 19.07
N GLY A 186 -13.66 4.33 19.69
CA GLY A 186 -14.03 3.43 20.78
C GLY A 186 -15.13 2.46 20.37
N LEU A 187 -15.26 2.20 19.07
CA LEU A 187 -16.25 1.27 18.55
C LEU A 187 -15.71 -0.12 18.81
N SER A 188 -16.18 -0.72 19.90
CA SER A 188 -16.16 -2.17 20.04
C SER A 188 -17.16 -2.74 19.03
N PHE A 189 -16.84 -2.72 17.74
CA PHE A 189 -17.52 -3.59 16.80
C PHE A 189 -17.39 -4.99 17.41
N GLN A 190 -18.52 -5.68 17.59
CA GLN A 190 -18.55 -7.00 18.24
C GLN A 190 -17.72 -8.07 17.50
N SER A 191 -17.00 -7.69 16.45
CA SER A 191 -16.56 -8.54 15.37
C SER A 191 -15.04 -8.56 15.14
N GLY A 192 -14.23 -7.98 16.03
CA GLY A 192 -12.79 -8.28 16.07
C GLY A 192 -11.99 -7.93 14.81
N ILE A 193 -12.39 -6.87 14.07
CA ILE A 193 -11.65 -6.39 12.90
C ILE A 193 -10.23 -6.01 13.35
N ALA A 194 -9.23 -6.64 12.74
CA ALA A 194 -7.82 -6.39 12.99
C ALA A 194 -7.16 -5.97 11.68
N SER A 195 -6.16 -5.09 11.79
CA SER A 195 -5.36 -4.66 10.65
C SER A 195 -4.67 -5.86 10.01
N ASP A 196 -4.67 -5.84 8.69
CA ASP A 196 -3.98 -6.81 7.84
C ASP A 196 -2.47 -6.56 7.71
N CYS A 197 -1.91 -5.59 8.44
CA CYS A 197 -0.51 -5.17 8.32
C CYS A 197 0.44 -6.37 8.35
N ALA A 198 1.18 -6.59 7.27
CA ALA A 198 2.04 -7.75 7.10
C ALA A 198 3.09 -7.51 5.99
N PRO A 199 4.29 -8.13 6.10
CA PRO A 199 5.28 -8.08 5.04
C PRO A 199 4.94 -9.09 3.93
N LEU A 200 4.86 -8.60 2.69
CA LEU A 200 4.42 -9.36 1.50
C LEU A 200 5.57 -9.84 0.62
N ASN A 201 6.82 -9.51 0.96
CA ASN A 201 8.00 -9.87 0.17
C ASN A 201 8.12 -11.38 -0.10
N LYS A 202 7.74 -12.23 0.86
CA LYS A 202 7.73 -13.69 0.68
C LYS A 202 6.62 -14.15 -0.26
N LEU A 203 5.43 -13.55 -0.18
CA LEU A 203 4.33 -13.83 -1.10
C LEU A 203 4.71 -13.43 -2.53
N VAL A 204 5.30 -12.25 -2.72
CA VAL A 204 5.77 -11.81 -4.03
C VAL A 204 6.86 -12.73 -4.59
N ALA A 205 7.81 -13.17 -3.75
CA ALA A 205 8.83 -14.13 -4.17
C ALA A 205 8.20 -15.43 -4.70
N LYS A 206 7.14 -15.93 -4.04
CA LYS A 206 6.38 -17.11 -4.48
C LYS A 206 5.66 -16.89 -5.81
N MET A 207 5.08 -15.71 -6.03
CA MET A 207 4.49 -15.36 -7.32
C MET A 207 5.53 -15.33 -8.44
N LEU A 208 6.74 -14.82 -8.16
CA LEU A 208 7.85 -14.75 -9.11
C LEU A 208 8.45 -16.12 -9.45
N GLU A 209 8.28 -17.13 -8.58
CA GLU A 209 8.62 -18.53 -8.89
C GLU A 209 7.72 -19.11 -10.01
N VAL A 210 6.48 -18.62 -10.16
CA VAL A 210 5.54 -19.04 -11.21
C VAL A 210 5.89 -18.39 -12.56
N THR A 211 6.12 -17.08 -12.54
CA THR A 211 6.49 -16.32 -13.73
C THR A 211 7.20 -15.02 -13.37
N ARG A 212 8.19 -14.65 -14.18
CA ARG A 212 8.85 -13.34 -14.10
C ARG A 212 8.08 -12.25 -14.85
N ASP A 213 7.03 -12.63 -15.60
CA ASP A 213 6.25 -11.75 -16.47
C ASP A 213 5.03 -11.12 -15.77
N ILE A 214 5.14 -10.85 -14.47
CA ILE A 214 4.14 -10.05 -13.74
C ILE A 214 4.22 -8.62 -14.27
N ARG A 215 3.07 -8.03 -14.61
CA ARG A 215 3.00 -6.71 -15.27
C ARG A 215 3.15 -5.61 -14.22
N VAL A 216 2.29 -5.67 -13.21
CA VAL A 216 2.19 -4.66 -12.15
C VAL A 216 2.03 -5.36 -10.81
N LEU A 217 2.73 -4.85 -9.80
CA LEU A 217 2.40 -5.03 -8.39
C LEU A 217 2.32 -3.64 -7.77
N ARG A 218 1.32 -3.40 -6.93
CA ARG A 218 1.11 -2.19 -6.12
C ARG A 218 0.39 -2.56 -4.85
N ASP A 219 0.73 -1.98 -3.72
CA ASP A 219 -0.01 -2.13 -2.47
C ASP A 219 -1.09 -1.04 -2.33
N PRO A 220 -2.37 -1.40 -2.09
CA PRO A 220 -3.46 -0.44 -1.99
C PRO A 220 -3.53 0.22 -0.61
N THR A 221 -2.51 1.00 -0.27
CA THR A 221 -2.39 1.77 0.99
C THR A 221 -3.34 2.99 0.97
N ARG A 222 -2.81 4.22 0.92
CA ARG A 222 -3.64 5.43 0.95
C ARG A 222 -4.50 5.57 -0.30
N GLY A 223 -5.79 5.82 -0.11
CA GLY A 223 -6.78 5.87 -1.18
C GLY A 223 -7.28 4.50 -1.67
N GLY A 224 -6.76 3.41 -1.08
CA GLY A 224 -7.23 2.04 -1.26
C GLY A 224 -7.12 1.52 -2.69
N VAL A 225 -7.81 0.40 -2.94
CA VAL A 225 -7.88 -0.28 -4.24
C VAL A 225 -8.33 0.66 -5.36
N ALA A 226 -9.28 1.55 -5.07
CA ALA A 226 -9.81 2.51 -6.02
C ALA A 226 -8.72 3.46 -6.56
N THR A 227 -7.94 4.07 -5.67
CA THR A 227 -6.93 5.06 -6.07
C THR A 227 -5.76 4.39 -6.78
N THR A 228 -5.26 3.27 -6.23
CA THR A 228 -4.17 2.50 -6.83
C THR A 228 -4.50 2.00 -8.24
N LEU A 229 -5.71 1.48 -8.48
CA LEU A 229 -6.10 1.05 -9.83
C LEU A 229 -6.28 2.23 -10.79
N ASN A 230 -6.70 3.41 -10.31
CA ASN A 230 -6.74 4.62 -11.14
C ASN A 230 -5.34 5.10 -11.51
N GLU A 231 -4.36 5.00 -10.61
CA GLU A 231 -2.95 5.28 -10.91
C GLU A 231 -2.44 4.34 -12.01
N ILE A 232 -2.66 3.03 -11.86
CA ILE A 232 -2.23 2.03 -12.84
C ILE A 232 -2.91 2.25 -14.20
N ALA A 233 -4.23 2.47 -14.21
CA ALA A 233 -4.98 2.77 -15.42
C ALA A 233 -4.44 4.02 -16.13
N GLY A 234 -4.10 5.06 -15.38
CA GLY A 234 -3.51 6.29 -15.89
C GLY A 234 -2.09 6.11 -16.42
N GLN A 235 -1.21 5.43 -15.67
CA GLN A 235 0.18 5.18 -16.03
C GLN A 235 0.29 4.28 -17.27
N SER A 236 -0.50 3.20 -17.33
CA SER A 236 -0.51 2.26 -18.45
C SER A 236 -1.39 2.70 -19.63
N SER A 237 -2.17 3.79 -19.49
CA SER A 237 -3.13 4.26 -20.50
C SER A 237 -4.15 3.18 -20.94
N VAL A 238 -4.67 2.42 -19.97
CA VAL A 238 -5.64 1.32 -20.16
C VAL A 238 -6.90 1.55 -19.33
N GLY A 239 -7.99 0.86 -19.64
CA GLY A 239 -9.14 0.76 -18.77
C GLY A 239 -9.03 -0.42 -17.83
N ILE A 240 -9.69 -0.36 -16.67
CA ILE A 240 -9.79 -1.49 -15.74
C ILE A 240 -11.26 -1.70 -15.38
N VAL A 241 -11.73 -2.94 -15.51
CA VAL A 241 -13.08 -3.34 -15.10
C VAL A 241 -12.97 -4.23 -13.87
N LEU A 242 -13.62 -3.82 -12.77
CA LEU A 242 -13.79 -4.61 -11.56
C LEU A 242 -15.14 -5.31 -11.55
N HIS A 243 -15.21 -6.45 -10.86
CA HIS A 243 -16.41 -7.23 -10.67
C HIS A 243 -16.82 -7.21 -9.19
N GLU A 244 -17.90 -6.51 -8.86
CA GLU A 244 -18.30 -6.27 -7.46
C GLU A 244 -18.49 -7.57 -6.65
N LYS A 245 -19.00 -8.64 -7.29
CA LYS A 245 -19.20 -9.94 -6.63
C LYS A 245 -17.91 -10.69 -6.31
N GLU A 246 -16.81 -10.32 -6.96
CA GLU A 246 -15.52 -10.99 -6.81
C GLU A 246 -14.62 -10.27 -5.80
N LEU A 247 -14.99 -9.06 -5.36
CA LEU A 247 -14.25 -8.31 -4.36
C LEU A 247 -14.33 -9.03 -3.00
N PRO A 248 -13.20 -9.52 -2.46
CA PRO A 248 -13.19 -10.12 -1.14
C PRO A 248 -13.32 -9.00 -0.10
N ILE A 249 -14.47 -8.88 0.55
CA ILE A 249 -14.68 -7.94 1.65
C ILE A 249 -15.38 -8.69 2.78
N ARG A 250 -14.89 -8.55 4.01
CA ARG A 250 -15.51 -9.15 5.18
C ARG A 250 -16.85 -8.48 5.46
N ASP A 251 -17.84 -9.26 5.91
CA ASP A 251 -19.15 -8.73 6.30
C ASP A 251 -19.01 -7.67 7.40
N GLU A 252 -18.08 -7.87 8.32
CA GLU A 252 -17.73 -6.94 9.39
C GLU A 252 -17.20 -5.60 8.86
N VAL A 253 -16.32 -5.66 7.86
CA VAL A 253 -15.72 -4.48 7.23
C VAL A 253 -16.76 -3.74 6.40
N MET A 254 -17.60 -4.48 5.67
CA MET A 254 -18.75 -3.92 4.95
C MET A 254 -19.68 -3.17 5.90
N ALA A 255 -20.11 -3.82 6.99
CA ALA A 255 -21.00 -3.21 7.97
C ALA A 255 -20.38 -1.96 8.63
N ALA A 256 -19.10 -2.00 8.96
CA ALA A 256 -18.38 -0.84 9.51
C ALA A 256 -18.30 0.31 8.50
N CYS A 257 -17.99 0.01 7.23
CA CYS A 257 -17.96 0.99 6.15
C CYS A 257 -19.34 1.63 5.94
N GLU A 258 -20.41 0.83 5.88
CA GLU A 258 -21.78 1.34 5.73
C GLU A 258 -22.19 2.24 6.90
N PHE A 259 -21.88 1.83 8.14
CA PHE A 259 -22.18 2.61 9.33
C PHE A 259 -21.44 3.96 9.35
N LEU A 260 -20.18 3.98 8.91
CA LEU A 260 -19.34 5.18 8.88
C LEU A 260 -19.50 6.01 7.59
N GLY A 261 -20.24 5.51 6.60
CA GLY A 261 -20.42 6.17 5.30
C GLY A 261 -19.18 6.11 4.39
N PHE A 262 -18.37 5.06 4.52
CA PHE A 262 -17.20 4.81 3.67
C PHE A 262 -17.50 3.78 2.58
N ASP A 263 -16.78 3.90 1.46
CA ASP A 263 -16.72 2.85 0.43
C ASP A 263 -15.41 2.07 0.65
N PRO A 264 -15.47 0.75 0.89
CA PRO A 264 -14.31 -0.07 1.25
C PRO A 264 -13.19 -0.03 0.20
N LEU A 265 -13.52 0.26 -1.07
CA LEU A 265 -12.50 0.39 -2.11
C LEU A 265 -11.52 1.55 -1.88
N TYR A 266 -11.88 2.53 -1.07
CA TYR A 266 -11.03 3.69 -0.74
C TYR A 266 -10.33 3.57 0.61
N VAL A 267 -10.61 2.50 1.35
CA VAL A 267 -10.05 2.25 2.68
C VAL A 267 -8.68 1.62 2.53
N ALA A 268 -7.72 2.10 3.33
CA ALA A 268 -6.34 1.65 3.26
C ALA A 268 -6.13 0.21 3.75
N ASN A 269 -5.15 -0.45 3.14
CA ASN A 269 -4.70 -1.81 3.43
C ASN A 269 -3.19 -1.79 3.65
N GLU A 270 -2.67 -2.59 4.58
CA GLU A 270 -1.25 -2.57 4.97
C GLU A 270 -0.58 -3.95 4.89
N GLY A 271 -1.31 -4.94 4.37
CA GLY A 271 -0.80 -6.26 4.02
C GLY A 271 -1.51 -6.82 2.80
N LYS A 272 -1.82 -5.92 1.85
CA LYS A 272 -2.44 -6.31 0.57
C LYS A 272 -1.61 -5.83 -0.60
N LEU A 273 -1.73 -6.53 -1.72
CA LEU A 273 -1.17 -6.18 -3.01
C LEU A 273 -2.22 -6.39 -4.10
N LEU A 274 -2.16 -5.55 -5.12
CA LEU A 274 -2.83 -5.69 -6.40
C LEU A 274 -1.81 -6.17 -7.41
N ALA A 275 -2.09 -7.32 -8.05
CA ALA A 275 -1.28 -7.87 -9.11
C ALA A 275 -2.03 -7.80 -10.44
N ILE A 276 -1.38 -7.22 -11.45
CA ILE A 276 -1.84 -7.32 -12.84
C ILE A 276 -0.94 -8.31 -13.56
N VAL A 277 -1.54 -9.37 -14.09
CA VAL A 277 -0.83 -10.54 -14.61
C VAL A 277 -1.40 -10.98 -15.96
N PRO A 278 -0.58 -11.61 -16.83
CA PRO A 278 -1.09 -12.19 -18.07
C PRO A 278 -2.21 -13.20 -17.80
N ALA A 279 -3.25 -13.21 -18.64
CA ALA A 279 -4.43 -14.05 -18.43
C ALA A 279 -4.08 -15.54 -18.31
N GLU A 280 -3.11 -16.01 -19.10
CA GLU A 280 -2.62 -17.38 -19.11
C GLU A 280 -1.84 -17.78 -17.85
N LYS A 281 -1.49 -16.82 -16.99
CA LYS A 281 -0.80 -17.04 -15.71
C LYS A 281 -1.66 -16.73 -14.49
N ALA A 282 -2.85 -16.15 -14.69
CA ALA A 282 -3.68 -15.66 -13.60
C ALA A 282 -4.08 -16.77 -12.61
N GLU A 283 -4.55 -17.91 -13.11
CA GLU A 283 -4.97 -19.04 -12.26
C GLU A 283 -3.79 -19.69 -11.53
N ASP A 284 -2.63 -19.85 -12.18
CA ASP A 284 -1.43 -20.42 -11.55
C ASP A 284 -0.93 -19.52 -10.41
N ILE A 285 -0.90 -18.20 -10.63
CA ILE A 285 -0.52 -17.22 -9.60
C ILE A 285 -1.53 -17.21 -8.47
N LEU A 286 -2.83 -17.21 -8.78
CA LEU A 286 -3.90 -17.25 -7.79
C LEU A 286 -3.78 -18.47 -6.88
N ALA A 287 -3.54 -19.65 -7.47
CA ALA A 287 -3.37 -20.90 -6.72
C ALA A 287 -2.16 -20.86 -5.78
N VAL A 288 -1.03 -20.28 -6.23
CA VAL A 288 0.15 -20.10 -5.38
C VAL A 288 -0.14 -19.12 -4.25
N MET A 289 -0.80 -17.99 -4.53
CA MET A 289 -1.16 -17.02 -3.48
C MET A 289 -2.04 -17.66 -2.41
N GLN A 290 -3.05 -18.43 -2.81
CA GLN A 290 -3.97 -19.12 -1.89
C GLN A 290 -3.29 -20.17 -1.00
N GLY A 291 -2.11 -20.67 -1.40
CA GLY A 291 -1.29 -21.58 -0.59
C GLY A 291 -0.42 -20.89 0.47
N GLU A 292 -0.35 -19.55 0.46
CA GLU A 292 0.55 -18.77 1.31
C GLU A 292 -0.21 -18.02 2.42
N LYS A 293 0.43 -17.86 3.59
CA LYS A 293 -0.14 -17.26 4.82
C LYS A 293 -0.88 -15.92 4.60
N TYR A 294 -0.37 -15.09 3.68
CA TYR A 294 -0.92 -13.76 3.38
C TYR A 294 -1.67 -13.70 2.04
N GLY A 295 -2.03 -14.85 1.47
CA GLY A 295 -2.73 -14.95 0.20
C GLY A 295 -3.95 -15.89 0.22
N GLU A 296 -4.29 -16.49 1.37
CA GLU A 296 -5.36 -17.49 1.52
C GLU A 296 -6.71 -17.06 0.92
N ASN A 297 -7.01 -15.76 0.96
CA ASN A 297 -8.26 -15.19 0.46
C ASN A 297 -8.06 -14.40 -0.84
N ALA A 298 -7.01 -14.73 -1.60
CA ALA A 298 -6.74 -14.10 -2.88
C ALA A 298 -7.87 -14.37 -3.87
N ALA A 299 -8.15 -13.37 -4.71
CA ALA A 299 -9.20 -13.43 -5.73
C ALA A 299 -8.79 -12.64 -6.97
N ILE A 300 -9.14 -13.16 -8.14
CA ILE A 300 -9.23 -12.34 -9.35
C ILE A 300 -10.46 -11.45 -9.19
N ILE A 301 -10.28 -10.13 -9.29
CA ILE A 301 -11.33 -9.13 -9.03
C ILE A 301 -11.75 -8.34 -10.27
N GLY A 302 -11.10 -8.61 -11.41
CA GLY A 302 -11.32 -7.85 -12.62
C GLY A 302 -10.29 -8.11 -13.71
N GLU A 303 -10.32 -7.24 -14.71
CA GLU A 303 -9.47 -7.33 -15.90
C GLU A 303 -9.14 -5.96 -16.47
N VAL A 304 -8.03 -5.91 -17.19
CA VAL A 304 -7.59 -4.74 -17.95
C VAL A 304 -8.25 -4.80 -19.33
N VAL A 305 -8.81 -3.68 -19.78
CA VAL A 305 -9.55 -3.55 -21.04
C VAL A 305 -9.02 -2.39 -21.88
N SER A 306 -9.33 -2.40 -23.18
CA SER A 306 -9.05 -1.29 -24.08
C SER A 306 -9.99 -0.09 -23.90
N ASP A 307 -11.20 -0.34 -23.38
CA ASP A 307 -12.25 0.67 -23.26
C ASP A 307 -11.97 1.63 -22.11
N HIS A 308 -12.28 2.92 -22.29
CA HIS A 308 -12.14 3.96 -21.26
C HIS A 308 -10.71 4.05 -20.66
N PRO A 309 -9.67 4.32 -21.47
CA PRO A 309 -8.30 4.43 -20.98
C PRO A 309 -8.17 5.48 -19.87
N GLY A 310 -7.42 5.13 -18.82
CA GLY A 310 -7.25 5.97 -17.63
C GLY A 310 -8.43 5.94 -16.67
N LYS A 311 -9.38 4.99 -16.81
CA LYS A 311 -10.56 4.87 -15.94
C LYS A 311 -10.72 3.46 -15.37
N VAL A 312 -11.24 3.42 -14.15
CA VAL A 312 -11.70 2.21 -13.50
C VAL A 312 -13.23 2.18 -13.47
N VAL A 313 -13.81 1.06 -13.88
CA VAL A 313 -15.26 0.84 -13.91
C VAL A 313 -15.60 -0.37 -13.06
N LEU A 314 -16.54 -0.22 -12.13
CA LEU A 314 -17.09 -1.33 -11.35
C LEU A 314 -18.37 -1.83 -12.02
N LYS A 315 -18.39 -3.12 -12.37
CA LYS A 315 -19.61 -3.83 -12.75
C LYS A 315 -20.33 -4.30 -11.49
N THR A 316 -21.52 -3.77 -11.24
CA THR A 316 -22.27 -4.04 -10.02
C THR A 316 -22.91 -5.44 -10.04
N ALA A 317 -23.30 -5.93 -8.86
CA ALA A 317 -23.90 -7.24 -8.67
C ALA A 317 -25.21 -7.43 -9.46
N VAL A 318 -25.91 -6.32 -9.73
CA VAL A 318 -27.16 -6.26 -10.52
C VAL A 318 -26.94 -6.00 -12.01
N GLY A 319 -25.68 -5.96 -12.48
CA GLY A 319 -25.31 -5.83 -13.89
C GLY A 319 -25.15 -4.39 -14.39
N GLY A 320 -25.27 -3.40 -13.51
CA GLY A 320 -24.98 -1.99 -13.81
C GLY A 320 -23.47 -1.72 -13.90
N ARG A 321 -23.10 -0.50 -14.29
CA ARG A 321 -21.72 -0.02 -14.31
C ARG A 321 -21.63 1.33 -13.62
N ARG A 322 -20.63 1.54 -12.77
CA ARG A 322 -20.29 2.86 -12.22
C ARG A 322 -18.80 3.13 -12.39
N ILE A 323 -18.44 4.40 -12.56
CA ILE A 323 -17.05 4.84 -12.54
C ILE A 323 -16.57 4.82 -11.09
N VAL A 324 -15.37 4.28 -10.88
CA VAL A 324 -14.61 4.38 -9.63
C VAL A 324 -13.50 5.38 -9.90
N ASP A 325 -13.69 6.63 -9.48
CA ASP A 325 -12.68 7.68 -9.65
C ASP A 325 -11.67 7.66 -8.49
N MET A 326 -10.55 8.37 -8.65
CA MET A 326 -9.59 8.60 -7.58
C MET A 326 -10.22 9.38 -6.42
N LEU A 327 -9.79 9.10 -5.18
CA LEU A 327 -10.24 9.83 -4.01
C LEU A 327 -9.90 11.33 -4.14
N VAL A 328 -10.89 12.21 -4.00
CA VAL A 328 -10.66 13.68 -4.12
C VAL A 328 -10.45 14.36 -2.76
N GLY A 329 -10.83 13.70 -1.65
CA GLY A 329 -10.76 14.27 -0.31
C GLY A 329 -9.91 13.46 0.66
N GLU A 330 -9.95 13.87 1.92
CA GLU A 330 -9.45 13.10 3.04
C GLU A 330 -10.64 12.36 3.69
N GLN A 331 -10.65 11.03 3.63
CA GLN A 331 -11.63 10.22 4.36
C GLN A 331 -11.09 9.78 5.73
N LEU A 332 -9.80 9.44 5.78
CA LEU A 332 -9.17 8.80 6.92
C LEU A 332 -7.82 9.48 7.23
N PRO A 333 -7.81 10.59 8.01
CA PRO A 333 -6.58 11.25 8.42
C PRO A 333 -5.65 10.27 9.12
N ARG A 334 -4.33 10.33 8.88
CA ARG A 334 -3.34 9.58 9.68
C ARG A 334 -3.65 8.08 9.79
N ILE A 335 -4.10 7.47 8.71
CA ILE A 335 -4.44 6.05 8.70
C ILE A 335 -3.17 5.18 8.73
N CYS A 336 -2.08 5.66 8.13
CA CYS A 336 -0.76 5.04 8.11
C CYS A 336 0.33 6.03 8.59
#